data_AF-A0A924N474-F1
#
_entry.id   AF-A0A924N474-F1
#
_cell.length_a   1.000
_cell.length_b   1.000
_cell.length_c   1.000
_cell.angle_alpha   90.00
_cell.angle_beta   90.00
_cell.angle_gamma   90.00
#
_symmetry.space_group_name_H-M   'P 1'
#
loop_
_entity.id
_entity.type
_entity.pdbx_description
1 polymer ?
#
loop_
_entity_poly.entity_id
_entity_poly.type
_entity_poly.pdbx_seq_one_letter_code
_entity_poly.pdbx_strand_id
1 'polypeptide(L)'
;MTLPLTNDPAALQRAARANGPDWLLLAGFAAVGAVYVRALAFTPPEAIQGPAQRILYVHAPSAFVALYLSFGLMAITSALYLWLKDEKLDRVAESAAEVGL
;
A
#
# COMPACT_ATOMS: atom_id res chain seq x y z
N MET A 1 -26.48 -18.01 -35.63
CA MET A 1 -26.92 -17.16 -34.50
C MET A 1 -25.70 -16.36 -34.04
N THR A 2 -25.49 -15.21 -34.66
CA THR A 2 -24.27 -14.39 -34.54
C THR A 2 -24.32 -13.56 -33.26
N LEU A 3 -23.39 -13.80 -32.32
CA LEU A 3 -23.22 -12.92 -31.16
C LEU A 3 -22.92 -11.49 -31.66
N PRO A 4 -23.56 -10.45 -31.12
CA PRO A 4 -23.20 -9.08 -31.46
C PRO A 4 -21.85 -8.80 -30.81
N LEU A 5 -20.79 -8.74 -31.63
CA LEU A 5 -19.51 -8.20 -31.21
C LEU A 5 -19.74 -6.71 -30.91
N THR A 6 -19.94 -6.39 -29.64
CA THR A 6 -20.00 -4.99 -29.21
C THR A 6 -18.64 -4.36 -29.51
N ASN A 7 -18.61 -3.42 -30.45
CA ASN A 7 -17.43 -2.65 -30.80
C ASN A 7 -17.19 -1.49 -29.81
N ASP A 8 -17.81 -1.51 -28.62
CA ASP A 8 -17.57 -0.51 -27.58
C ASP A 8 -16.22 -0.78 -26.89
N PRO A 9 -15.16 0.01 -27.16
CA PRO A 9 -13.86 -0.19 -26.53
C PRO A 9 -13.94 -0.03 -25.01
N ALA A 10 -14.89 0.75 -24.50
CA ALA A 10 -15.10 0.93 -23.07
C ALA A 10 -15.73 -0.31 -22.43
N ALA A 11 -16.56 -1.08 -23.16
CA ALA A 11 -17.07 -2.36 -22.67
C ALA A 11 -15.97 -3.42 -22.57
N LEU A 12 -15.04 -3.45 -23.54
CA LEU A 12 -13.87 -4.33 -23.52
C LEU A 12 -12.90 -3.95 -22.39
N GLN A 13 -12.68 -2.66 -22.15
CA GLN A 13 -11.87 -2.19 -21.01
C GLN A 13 -12.53 -2.49 -19.66
N ARG A 14 -13.86 -2.33 -19.53
CA ARG A 14 -14.61 -2.68 -18.32
C ARG A 14 -14.54 -4.19 -18.03
N ALA A 15 -14.65 -5.03 -19.06
CA ALA A 15 -14.51 -6.48 -18.93
C ALA A 15 -13.07 -6.90 -18.59
N ALA A 16 -12.06 -6.26 -19.18
CA ALA A 16 -10.65 -6.52 -18.88
C ALA A 16 -10.23 -6.02 -17.48
N ARG A 17 -10.91 -5.00 -16.94
CA ARG A 17 -10.74 -4.52 -15.56
C ARG A 17 -11.60 -5.24 -14.53
N ALA A 18 -12.47 -6.17 -14.95
CA ALA A 18 -13.27 -6.98 -14.04
C ALA A 18 -12.37 -8.01 -13.34
N ASN A 19 -11.54 -7.52 -12.42
CA ASN A 19 -10.76 -8.34 -11.54
C ASN A 19 -11.68 -8.83 -10.41
N GLY A 20 -11.62 -10.12 -10.09
CA GLY A 20 -12.23 -10.65 -8.87
C GLY A 20 -11.62 -10.01 -7.62
N PRO A 21 -12.12 -10.35 -6.41
CA PRO A 21 -11.53 -9.83 -5.18
C PRO A 21 -10.04 -10.15 -5.12
N ASP A 22 -9.21 -9.11 -4.95
CA ASP A 22 -7.77 -9.23 -4.79
C ASP A 22 -7.48 -9.81 -3.41
N TRP A 23 -7.38 -11.13 -3.36
CA TRP A 23 -7.15 -11.88 -2.13
C TRP A 23 -5.78 -11.57 -1.51
N LEU A 24 -4.78 -11.13 -2.30
CA LEU A 24 -3.49 -10.71 -1.78
C LEU A 24 -3.63 -9.40 -1.00
N LEU A 25 -4.35 -8.44 -1.58
CA LEU A 25 -4.64 -7.18 -0.91
C LEU A 25 -5.44 -7.41 0.38
N LEU A 26 -6.48 -8.25 0.32
CA LEU A 26 -7.28 -8.59 1.51
C LEU A 26 -6.46 -9.29 2.59
N ALA A 27 -5.63 -10.27 2.20
CA ALA A 27 -4.74 -10.97 3.13
C ALA A 27 -3.70 -10.01 3.74
N GLY A 28 -3.17 -9.07 2.94
CA GLY A 28 -2.25 -8.03 3.39
C GLY A 28 -2.87 -7.14 4.47
N PHE A 29 -4.07 -6.60 4.22
CA PHE A 29 -4.81 -5.81 5.21
C PHE A 29 -5.12 -6.61 6.48
N ALA A 30 -5.55 -7.86 6.34
CA ALA A 30 -5.84 -8.74 7.48
C ALA A 30 -4.58 -9.01 8.33
N ALA A 31 -3.43 -9.26 7.68
CA ALA A 31 -2.17 -9.49 8.37
C ALA A 31 -1.69 -8.25 9.15
N VAL A 32 -1.75 -7.07 8.54
CA VAL A 32 -1.39 -5.79 9.19
C VAL A 32 -2.31 -5.53 10.39
N GLY A 33 -3.62 -5.71 10.22
CA GLY A 33 -4.60 -5.56 11.30
C GLY A 33 -4.32 -6.53 12.47
N ALA A 34 -4.05 -7.80 12.17
CA ALA A 34 -3.74 -8.81 13.18
C ALA A 34 -2.47 -8.47 13.98
N VAL A 35 -1.43 -7.93 13.34
CA VAL A 35 -0.21 -7.48 14.02
C VAL A 35 -0.51 -6.34 14.99
N TYR A 36 -1.29 -5.33 14.58
CA TYR A 36 -1.63 -4.22 15.45
C TYR A 36 -2.52 -4.64 16.63
N VAL A 37 -3.52 -5.48 16.40
CA VAL A 37 -4.34 -6.04 17.49
C VAL A 37 -3.44 -6.78 18.47
N ARG A 38 -2.52 -7.61 17.98
CA ARG A 38 -1.59 -8.34 18.84
C ARG A 38 -0.69 -7.41 19.64
N ALA A 39 -0.10 -6.41 18.99
CA ALA A 39 0.80 -5.46 19.64
C ALA A 39 0.10 -4.64 20.73
N LEU A 40 -1.14 -4.19 20.50
CA LEU A 40 -1.86 -3.34 21.44
C LEU A 40 -2.55 -4.12 22.58
N ALA A 41 -3.08 -5.31 22.30
CA ALA A 41 -3.83 -6.09 23.28
C ALA A 41 -2.93 -6.93 24.21
N PHE A 42 -1.79 -7.43 23.72
CA PHE A 42 -0.97 -8.40 24.45
C PHE A 42 0.29 -7.80 25.08
N THR A 43 0.62 -6.55 24.80
CA THR A 43 1.79 -5.91 25.41
C THR A 43 1.45 -5.40 26.82
N PRO A 44 2.19 -5.83 27.86
CA PRO A 44 2.00 -5.30 29.21
C PRO A 44 2.33 -3.79 29.25
N PRO A 45 1.67 -3.03 30.13
CA PRO A 45 1.98 -1.61 30.30
C PRO A 45 3.41 -1.43 30.80
N GLU A 46 4.07 -0.37 30.31
CA GLU A 46 5.41 0.00 30.72
C GLU A 46 5.38 0.64 32.13
N ALA A 47 6.48 0.54 32.88
CA ALA A 47 6.54 0.94 34.28
C ALA A 47 6.44 2.46 34.52
N ILE A 48 6.95 3.28 33.59
CA ILE A 48 7.04 4.74 33.72
C ILE A 48 5.88 5.43 32.97
N GLN A 49 5.73 5.12 31.69
CA GLN A 49 4.75 5.72 30.78
C GLN A 49 3.38 5.03 30.83
N GLY A 50 3.29 3.85 31.45
CA GLY A 50 2.03 3.13 31.62
C GLY A 50 1.39 2.77 30.27
N PRO A 51 0.05 2.87 30.14
CA PRO A 51 -0.66 2.54 28.90
C PRO A 51 -0.31 3.45 27.72
N ALA A 52 0.17 4.68 27.95
CA ALA A 52 0.46 5.64 26.89
C ALA A 52 1.60 5.18 25.96
N GLN A 53 2.55 4.41 26.49
CA GLN A 53 3.67 3.85 25.73
C GLN A 53 3.21 3.00 24.52
N ARG A 54 2.00 2.42 24.59
CA ARG A 54 1.48 1.55 23.51
C ARG A 54 1.35 2.26 22.16
N ILE A 55 1.27 3.60 22.14
CA ILE A 55 1.25 4.37 20.88
C ILE A 55 2.51 4.16 20.03
N LEU A 56 3.65 3.87 20.67
CA LEU A 56 4.91 3.67 19.97
C LEU A 56 4.89 2.42 19.07
N TYR A 57 4.04 1.43 19.36
CA TYR A 57 3.85 0.26 18.49
C TYR A 57 3.13 0.58 17.18
N VAL A 58 2.46 1.73 17.09
CA VAL A 58 1.86 2.23 15.84
C VAL A 58 2.79 3.28 15.24
N HIS A 59 3.25 4.23 16.06
CA HIS A 59 4.00 5.38 15.61
C HIS A 59 5.40 5.05 15.06
N ALA A 60 6.20 4.27 15.79
CA ALA A 60 7.56 3.95 15.34
C ALA A 60 7.59 3.17 14.01
N PRO A 61 6.79 2.11 13.81
CA PRO A 61 6.76 1.43 12.52
C PRO A 61 6.12 2.29 11.42
N SER A 62 5.10 3.11 11.72
CA SER A 62 4.53 4.00 10.70
C SER A 62 5.53 5.05 10.23
N ALA A 63 6.27 5.67 11.16
CA ALA A 63 7.35 6.60 10.85
C ALA A 63 8.45 5.92 10.02
N PHE A 64 8.78 4.66 10.35
CA PHE A 64 9.78 3.93 9.59
C PHE A 64 9.35 3.69 8.13
N VAL A 65 8.10 3.24 7.93
CA VAL A 65 7.55 3.01 6.59
C VAL A 65 7.47 4.32 5.81
N ALA A 66 6.88 5.37 6.38
CA ALA A 66 6.75 6.66 5.70
C ALA A 66 8.11 7.27 5.34
N LEU A 67 8.99 7.43 6.34
CA LEU A 67 10.25 8.18 6.17
C LEU A 67 11.30 7.44 5.36
N TYR A 68 11.43 6.13 5.55
CA TYR A 68 12.52 5.37 4.94
C TYR A 68 12.07 4.53 3.76
N LEU A 69 10.95 3.81 3.88
CA LEU A 69 10.51 2.91 2.83
C LEU A 69 9.82 3.67 1.70
N SER A 70 8.81 4.48 2.00
CA SER A 70 8.02 5.20 1.00
C SER A 70 8.85 6.27 0.29
N PHE A 71 9.48 7.19 1.04
CA PHE A 71 10.34 8.22 0.44
C PHE A 71 11.60 7.64 -0.21
N GLY A 72 12.17 6.56 0.33
CA GLY A 72 13.29 5.86 -0.30
C GLY A 72 12.90 5.24 -1.64
N LEU A 73 11.76 4.54 -1.67
CA LEU A 73 11.21 3.97 -2.90
C LEU A 73 10.91 5.07 -3.93
N MET A 74 10.21 6.13 -3.50
CA MET A 74 9.89 7.29 -4.34
C MET A 74 11.15 7.89 -4.96
N ALA A 75 12.19 8.15 -4.16
CA ALA A 75 13.45 8.72 -4.66
C ALA A 75 14.13 7.83 -5.71
N ILE A 76 14.17 6.51 -5.46
CA ILE A 76 14.76 5.54 -6.39
C ILE A 76 13.95 5.46 -7.68
N THR A 77 12.62 5.31 -7.60
CA THR A 77 11.78 5.16 -8.79
C THR A 77 11.71 6.44 -9.61
N SER A 78 11.72 7.62 -8.97
CA SER A 78 11.85 8.89 -9.67
C SER A 78 13.20 9.03 -10.39
N ALA A 79 14.31 8.66 -9.74
CA ALA A 79 15.62 8.68 -10.39
C ALA A 79 15.68 7.73 -11.61
N LEU A 80 15.16 6.51 -11.45
CA LEU A 80 15.07 5.53 -12.53
C LEU A 80 14.14 6.00 -13.65
N TYR A 81 13.02 6.65 -13.34
CA TYR A 81 12.13 7.24 -14.33
C TYR A 81 12.86 8.30 -15.16
N LEU A 82 13.63 9.19 -14.55
CA LEU A 82 14.38 10.20 -15.28
C LEU A 82 15.41 9.59 -16.23
N TRP A 83 15.99 8.45 -15.88
CA TRP A 83 16.94 7.74 -16.72
C TRP A 83 16.28 6.93 -17.83
N LEU A 84 15.31 6.08 -17.48
CA LEU A 84 14.72 5.08 -18.38
C LEU A 84 13.51 5.62 -19.15
N LYS A 85 12.90 6.70 -18.68
CA LYS A 85 11.68 7.33 -19.22
C LYS A 85 10.49 6.36 -19.31
N ASP A 86 10.40 5.41 -18.36
CA ASP A 86 9.29 4.46 -18.26
C ASP A 86 8.20 4.97 -17.30
N GLU A 87 7.02 5.27 -17.84
CA GLU A 87 5.81 5.72 -17.12
C GLU A 87 5.39 4.81 -15.96
N LYS A 88 5.74 3.52 -15.99
CA LYS A 88 5.44 2.62 -14.86
C LYS A 88 6.18 3.03 -13.60
N LEU A 89 7.41 3.53 -13.73
CA LEU A 89 8.23 3.96 -12.60
C LEU A 89 7.67 5.24 -11.98
N ASP A 90 7.13 6.13 -12.81
CA ASP A 90 6.49 7.36 -12.35
C ASP A 90 5.24 7.06 -11.51
N ARG A 91 4.39 6.13 -11.95
CA ARG A 91 3.21 5.69 -11.18
C ARG A 91 3.57 5.08 -9.83
N VAL A 92 4.66 4.31 -9.76
CA VAL A 92 5.15 3.76 -8.49
C VAL A 92 5.65 4.87 -7.58
N ALA A 93 6.36 5.88 -8.12
CA ALA A 93 6.81 7.03 -7.36
C ALA A 93 5.63 7.83 -6.78
N GLU A 94 4.60 8.10 -7.60
CA GLU A 94 3.37 8.77 -7.18
C GLU A 94 2.67 8.00 -6.06
N SER A 95 2.45 6.69 -6.24
CA SER A 95 1.82 5.85 -5.21
C SER A 95 2.66 5.80 -3.92
N ALA A 96 3.99 5.75 -4.02
CA ALA A 96 4.87 5.77 -2.87
C ALA A 96 4.83 7.13 -2.13
N ALA A 97 4.69 8.24 -2.87
CA ALA A 97 4.55 9.56 -2.29
C ALA A 97 3.25 9.69 -1.48
N GLU A 98 2.13 9.19 -1.99
CA GLU A 98 0.85 9.19 -1.28
C GLU A 98 0.90 8.36 0.01
N VAL A 99 1.60 7.22 0.01
CA VAL A 99 1.76 6.39 1.22
C VAL A 99 2.69 7.04 2.24
N GLY A 100 3.65 7.86 1.79
CA GLY A 100 4.61 8.55 2.65
C GLY A 100 4.09 9.82 3.34
N LEU A 101 2.96 10.37 2.87
CA LEU A 101 2.37 11.64 3.33
C LEU A 101 1.19 11.42 4.30
#